data_AF-A0A9E1YFQ6-F1
#
_entry.id   AF-A0A9E1YFQ6-F1
#
_cell.length_a   1.000
_cell.length_b   1.000
_cell.length_c   1.000
_cell.angle_alpha   90.00
_cell.angle_beta   90.00
_cell.angle_gamma   90.00
#
_symmetry.space_group_name_H-M   'P 1'
#
loop_
_entity.id
_entity.type
_entity.pdbx_description
1 polymer ?
#
loop_
_entity_poly.entity_id
_entity_poly.type
_entity_poly.pdbx_seq_one_letter_code
_entity_poly.pdbx_strand_id
1 'polypeptide(L)' 'RYGWEIGEAPLSRVANVEKKMPKSFITKDGFGITGKARDYLEPLISGEDYPPYKNGLPQYVRLKNKLVRKRLPTFLLS' A
#
# COMPACT_ATOMS: atom_id res chain seq x y z
N ARG A 1 -19.67 6.63 -9.44
CA ARG A 1 -18.31 7.20 -9.33
C ARG A 1 -17.69 6.68 -8.05
N TYR A 2 -16.46 6.18 -8.09
CA TYR A 2 -15.74 5.75 -6.89
C TYR A 2 -15.31 6.97 -6.07
N GLY A 3 -15.39 6.88 -4.74
CA GLY A 3 -15.01 7.94 -3.80
C GLY A 3 -14.44 7.33 -2.53
N TRP A 4 -13.49 8.03 -1.90
CA TRP A 4 -12.82 7.58 -0.69
C TRP A 4 -12.61 8.76 0.26
N GLU A 5 -12.48 8.46 1.55
CA GLU A 5 -12.15 9.41 2.61
C GLU A 5 -11.13 8.80 3.56
N ILE A 6 -10.48 9.64 4.37
CA ILE A 6 -9.56 9.19 5.42
C ILE A 6 -10.38 8.83 6.66
N GLY A 7 -10.12 7.66 7.23
CA GLY A 7 -10.76 7.20 8.47
C GLY A 7 -9.76 6.68 9.50
N GLU A 8 -10.25 6.45 10.72
CA GLU A 8 -9.44 5.99 11.85
C GLU A 8 -9.93 4.64 12.38
N ALA A 9 -9.00 3.82 12.89
CA ALA A 9 -9.31 2.55 13.53
C ALA A 9 -8.41 2.32 14.74
N PRO A 10 -8.94 1.83 15.89
CA PRO A 10 -8.12 1.47 17.05
C PRO A 10 -7.08 0.40 16.71
N LEU A 11 -5.85 0.54 17.23
CA LEU A 11 -4.76 -0.42 17.00
C LEU A 11 -5.15 -1.86 17.38
N SER A 12 -5.88 -2.02 18.49
CA SER A 12 -6.38 -3.32 18.97
C SER A 12 -7.26 -4.05 17.96
N ARG A 13 -7.87 -3.33 17.01
CA ARG A 13 -8.71 -3.91 15.95
C ARG A 13 -7.94 -4.28 14.68
N VAL A 14 -6.67 -3.89 14.56
CA VAL A 14 -5.86 -4.06 13.35
C VAL A 14 -4.67 -4.99 13.60
N ALA A 15 -4.08 -4.98 14.81
CA ALA A 15 -2.80 -5.60 15.12
C ALA A 15 -2.66 -7.09 14.75
N ASN A 16 -3.76 -7.84 14.63
CA ASN A 16 -3.76 -9.27 14.26
C ASN A 16 -4.81 -9.63 13.19
N VAL A 17 -5.27 -8.67 12.39
CA VAL A 17 -6.35 -8.88 11.41
C VAL A 17 -5.82 -8.71 9.98
N GLU A 18 -6.04 -9.73 9.16
CA GLU A 18 -5.71 -9.70 7.73
C GLU A 18 -6.95 -9.57 6.85
N LYS A 19 -6.83 -8.79 5.76
CA LYS A 19 -7.85 -8.76 4.70
C LYS A 19 -7.63 -9.90 3.72
N LYS A 20 -8.32 -11.02 3.94
CA LYS A 20 -8.30 -12.17 3.02
C LYS A 20 -9.04 -11.87 1.72
N MET A 21 -8.57 -12.47 0.62
CA MET A 21 -9.26 -12.41 -0.67
C MET A 21 -10.63 -13.09 -0.58
N PRO A 22 -11.75 -12.40 -0.84
CA PRO A 22 -13.06 -13.02 -0.79
C PRO A 22 -13.20 -14.14 -1.82
N LYS A 23 -13.74 -15.30 -1.45
CA LYS A 23 -14.02 -16.39 -2.41
C LYS A 23 -14.94 -15.94 -3.55
N SER A 24 -15.82 -14.98 -3.30
CA SER A 24 -16.71 -14.38 -4.30
C SER A 24 -15.98 -13.59 -5.39
N PHE A 25 -14.68 -13.30 -5.21
CA PHE A 25 -13.86 -12.63 -6.21
C PHE A 25 -13.24 -13.61 -7.21
N ILE A 26 -13.29 -14.92 -6.95
CA ILE A 26 -12.68 -15.95 -7.78
C ILE A 26 -13.78 -16.68 -8.55
N THR A 27 -13.56 -16.94 -9.83
CA THR A 27 -14.47 -17.71 -10.68
C THR A 27 -14.61 -19.17 -10.20
N LYS A 28 -15.68 -19.86 -10.62
CA LYS A 28 -15.97 -21.23 -10.15
C LYS A 28 -14.87 -22.24 -10.50
N ASP A 29 -14.18 -22.04 -11.61
CA ASP A 29 -13.04 -22.84 -12.06
C ASP A 29 -11.73 -22.51 -11.33
N GLY A 30 -11.68 -21.40 -10.57
CA GLY A 30 -10.53 -21.00 -9.77
C GLY A 30 -9.45 -20.20 -10.51
N PHE A 31 -9.57 -19.98 -11.82
CA PHE A 31 -8.51 -19.41 -12.65
C PHE A 31 -8.73 -17.95 -13.07
N GLY A 32 -9.83 -17.33 -12.65
CA GLY A 32 -10.20 -15.97 -13.03
C GLY A 32 -10.82 -15.15 -11.91
N ILE A 33 -11.03 -13.87 -12.20
CA ILE A 33 -11.71 -12.93 -11.32
C ILE A 33 -13.18 -12.76 -11.71
N THR A 34 -14.06 -12.56 -10.75
CA THR A 34 -15.48 -12.29 -11.01
C THR A 34 -15.72 -10.79 -11.30
N GLY A 35 -16.93 -10.44 -11.77
CA GLY A 35 -17.33 -9.03 -11.91
C GLY A 35 -17.19 -8.24 -10.59
N LYS A 36 -17.53 -8.85 -9.45
CA LYS A 36 -17.37 -8.24 -8.12
C LYS A 36 -15.91 -7.88 -7.81
N ALA A 37 -14.97 -8.71 -8.25
CA ALA A 37 -13.55 -8.43 -8.08
C ALA A 37 -13.12 -7.26 -8.97
N ARG A 38 -13.60 -7.22 -10.22
CA ARG A 38 -13.33 -6.12 -11.15
C ARG A 38 -13.85 -4.80 -10.59
N ASP A 39 -15.10 -4.75 -10.15
CA ASP A 39 -15.72 -3.54 -9.57
C ASP A 39 -14.94 -2.99 -8.37
N TYR A 40 -14.35 -3.89 -7.58
CA TYR A 40 -13.54 -3.52 -6.42
C TYR A 40 -12.12 -3.08 -6.79
N LEU A 41 -11.45 -3.76 -7.73
CA LEU A 41 -10.03 -3.55 -8.04
C LEU A 41 -9.80 -2.45 -9.08
N GLU A 42 -10.65 -2.33 -10.08
CA GLU A 42 -10.53 -1.36 -11.18
C GLU A 42 -10.38 0.10 -10.71
N PRO A 43 -11.17 0.62 -9.75
CA PRO A 43 -10.98 1.98 -9.29
C PRO A 43 -9.65 2.21 -8.54
N LEU A 44 -9.01 1.15 -8.02
CA LEU A 44 -7.77 1.25 -7.25
C LEU A 44 -6.53 1.47 -8.14
N ILE A 45 -6.63 1.12 -9.42
CA ILE A 45 -5.56 1.30 -10.43
C ILE A 45 -5.90 2.42 -11.41
N SER A 46 -6.98 3.16 -11.16
CA SER A 46 -7.44 4.20 -12.07
C SER A 46 -6.56 5.45 -11.97
N GLY A 47 -6.05 5.91 -13.12
CA GLY A 47 -5.20 7.09 -13.24
C GLY A 47 -3.73 6.74 -13.47
N GLU A 48 -2.99 7.69 -14.03
CA GLU A 48 -1.55 7.59 -14.29
C GLU A 48 -0.85 8.75 -13.59
N ASP A 49 0.23 8.45 -12.85
CA ASP A 49 1.05 9.43 -12.15
C ASP A 49 2.52 9.26 -12.56
N TYR A 50 2.93 9.95 -13.63
CA TYR A 50 4.29 9.86 -14.15
C TYR A 50 5.24 10.75 -13.34
N PRO A 51 6.43 10.24 -12.95
CA PRO A 51 7.41 11.04 -12.24
C PRO A 51 7.99 12.14 -13.14
N PRO A 52 8.57 13.21 -12.59
CA PRO A 52 9.32 14.19 -13.38
C PRO A 52 10.56 13.52 -14.03
N TYR A 53 10.91 13.95 -15.25
CA TYR A 53 12.05 13.41 -16.00
C TYR A 53 13.18 14.45 -16.14
N LYS A 54 14.43 13.99 -16.09
CA LYS A 54 15.63 14.77 -16.40
C LYS A 54 16.54 13.97 -17.31
N ASN A 55 16.91 14.54 -18.46
CA ASN A 55 17.74 13.89 -19.48
C ASN A 55 17.19 12.51 -19.91
N GLY A 56 15.87 12.39 -20.05
CA GLY A 56 15.21 11.14 -20.47
C GLY A 56 15.05 10.08 -19.38
N LEU A 57 15.47 10.35 -18.14
CA LEU A 57 15.35 9.41 -17.01
C LEU A 57 14.44 9.96 -15.90
N PRO A 58 13.64 9.11 -15.22
CA PRO A 58 12.88 9.52 -14.03
C PRO A 58 13.79 10.11 -12.94
N GLN A 59 13.41 11.27 -12.43
CA GLN A 59 14.14 11.97 -11.39
C GLN A 59 13.68 11.52 -10.00
N TYR A 60 14.26 10.43 -9.50
CA TYR A 60 14.02 9.99 -8.12
C TYR A 60 14.83 10.81 -7.10
N VAL A 61 14.22 11.06 -5.94
CA VAL A 61 14.87 11.77 -4.82
C VAL A 61 15.80 10.82 -4.06
N ARG A 62 17.01 11.28 -3.72
CA ARG A 62 17.90 10.63 -2.76
C ARG A 62 17.98 11.46 -1.48
N LEU A 63 17.58 10.86 -0.36
CA LEU A 63 17.65 11.51 0.95
C LEU A 63 19.09 11.51 1.47
N LYS A 64 19.46 12.57 2.21
CA LYS A 64 20.79 12.70 2.83
C LYS A 64 20.98 11.79 4.04
N ASN A 65 19.89 11.30 4.63
CA ASN A 65 19.88 10.39 5.79
C ASN A 65 20.86 10.80 6.91
N LYS A 66 20.89 12.10 7.24
CA LYS A 66 21.77 12.62 8.28
C LYS A 66 21.38 12.03 9.63
N LEU A 67 22.33 11.38 10.28
CA LEU A 67 22.13 10.78 11.60
C LEU A 67 22.00 11.88 12.68
N VAL A 68 21.09 11.66 13.62
CA VAL A 68 21.00 12.48 14.83
C VAL A 68 22.00 12.00 15.88
N ARG A 69 22.42 12.90 16.76
CA ARG A 69 23.33 12.57 17.86
C ARG A 69 22.66 11.56 18.80
N LYS A 70 23.35 10.46 19.10
CA LYS A 70 22.88 9.46 20.07
C LYS A 70 22.82 10.05 21.48
N ARG A 71 21.77 9.73 22.22
CA ARG A 71 21.57 10.11 23.63
C ARG A 71 21.61 8.93 24.60
N LEU A 72 21.43 7.71 24.11
CA LEU A 72 21.35 6.50 24.91
C LEU A 72 22.49 5.54 24.53
N PRO A 73 22.92 4.67 25.47
CA PRO A 73 23.81 3.55 25.17
C PRO A 73 23.23 2.59 24.12
N THR A 74 24.08 1.72 23.58
CA THR A 74 23.65 0.67 22.63
C THR A 74 22.65 -0.26 23.31
N PHE A 75 21.50 -0.50 22.66
CA PHE A 75 20.49 -1.45 23.11
C PHE A 75 21.01 -2.89 22.90
N LEU A 76 21.07 -3.67 23.98
CA LEU A 76 21.39 -5.10 23.96
C LEU A 76 20.11 -5.86 24.33
N LEU A 77 19.67 -6.80 23.48
CA LEU A 77 18.62 -7.75 23.84
C LEU A 77 19.21 -8.71 24.87
N SER A 78 18.67 -8.70 26.09
CA SER A 78 18.91 -9.72 27.11
C SER A 78 18.09 -10.96 26.83
#